data_AF-A0AAV0KSA9-F1
#
_entry.id   AF-A0AAV0KSA9-F1
#
_cell.length_a   1.000
_cell.length_b   1.000
_cell.length_c   1.000
_cell.angle_alpha   90.00
_cell.angle_beta   90.00
_cell.angle_gamma   90.00
#
_symmetry.space_group_name_H-M   'P 1'
#
loop_
_entity.id
_entity.type
_entity.pdbx_description
1 polymer ?
#
loop_
_entity_poly.entity_id
_entity_poly.type
_entity_poly.pdbx_seq_one_letter_code
_entity_poly.pdbx_strand_id
1 'polypeptide(L)'
;MAAPPIQQETAPWLLENGSYKVLTKEARQGHGHSHHGRTAHNMSSSSLRKKSDLTLVSKVQCGLLRSFLTNLQEVILGTKLSILFPAIPLAIVANYCNFGRPWIFALSLLALMPLAERVSFLTEQIAYFTGPTVGGLLNATCGNATELIIAIFALCQNKIDVVKYSLLGSILSNLLLVLGTSLFCGGLGTLGKQQKYDRRQADVNMLLLFLGLLCQLLPLLFRVAGGYTTVTTVAALQLSRASSIVMLVAYVVYIVFQLWTHRQLFEADEEAGEGQEEETPVIGFWSGFVWLVGMTIVIALLSEYVVATIEDASNSWGLSVSFISIILLPIVGNAAEHAGAIIFAFKDKLDISLGVALGSSCQISMFVVSSYNNLIDLWSW
;
A
#
# COMPACT_ATOMS: atom_id res chain seq x y z
N MET A 1 -40.55 62.43 2.82
CA MET A 1 -40.28 61.00 3.08
C MET A 1 -39.86 60.38 1.75
N ALA A 2 -38.55 60.29 1.51
CA ALA A 2 -37.98 59.69 0.30
C ALA A 2 -36.60 59.13 0.66
N ALA A 3 -36.38 57.85 0.40
CA ALA A 3 -35.18 57.09 0.75
C ALA A 3 -34.00 57.40 -0.19
N PRO A 4 -32.73 57.23 0.25
CA PRO A 4 -31.57 57.34 -0.64
C PRO A 4 -31.42 56.10 -1.55
N PRO A 5 -30.72 56.20 -2.69
CA PRO A 5 -30.62 55.11 -3.66
C PRO A 5 -29.63 54.02 -3.23
N ILE A 6 -29.93 52.79 -3.64
CA ILE A 6 -29.17 51.56 -3.40
C ILE A 6 -27.90 51.58 -4.26
N GLN A 7 -26.72 51.42 -3.64
CA GLN A 7 -25.47 51.11 -4.34
C GLN A 7 -25.49 49.64 -4.79
N GLN A 8 -25.38 49.38 -6.10
CA GLN A 8 -25.15 48.04 -6.64
C GLN A 8 -23.65 47.73 -6.62
N GLU A 9 -23.24 46.69 -5.89
CA GLU A 9 -21.92 46.06 -5.99
C GLU A 9 -21.74 45.43 -7.39
N THR A 10 -20.67 45.83 -8.09
CA THR A 10 -20.30 45.35 -9.41
C THR A 10 -19.47 44.07 -9.33
N ALA A 11 -19.84 43.07 -10.13
CA ALA A 11 -19.20 41.76 -10.22
C ALA A 11 -17.76 41.85 -10.80
N PRO A 12 -16.81 40.98 -10.39
CA PRO A 12 -15.36 41.18 -10.54
C PRO A 12 -14.76 40.92 -11.95
N TRP A 13 -15.54 41.02 -13.03
CA TRP A 13 -15.10 40.59 -14.38
C TRP A 13 -15.08 41.70 -15.44
N LEU A 14 -15.12 42.96 -15.03
CA LEU A 14 -14.95 44.12 -15.91
C LEU A 14 -13.56 44.74 -15.74
N LEU A 15 -12.69 44.55 -16.74
CA LEU A 15 -11.46 45.34 -16.89
C LEU A 15 -11.80 46.71 -17.51
N GLU A 16 -11.10 47.74 -17.06
CA GLU A 16 -11.36 49.19 -17.25
C GLU A 16 -11.26 49.70 -18.70
N ASN A 17 -11.03 48.84 -19.69
CA ASN A 17 -11.02 49.18 -21.10
C ASN A 17 -12.00 48.28 -21.85
N GLY A 18 -13.15 48.82 -22.24
CA GLY A 18 -14.33 48.12 -22.77
C GLY A 18 -14.14 47.30 -24.05
N SER A 19 -13.41 46.19 -23.98
CA SER A 19 -13.35 45.16 -25.00
C SER A 19 -13.90 43.84 -24.48
N TYR A 20 -14.94 43.34 -25.12
CA TYR A 20 -15.54 42.03 -24.84
C TYR A 20 -14.54 40.92 -25.18
N LYS A 21 -14.22 40.06 -24.21
CA LYS A 21 -13.48 38.82 -24.47
C LYS A 21 -14.44 37.83 -25.15
N VAL A 22 -14.42 37.80 -26.48
CA VAL A 22 -15.08 36.74 -27.26
C VAL A 22 -14.39 35.43 -26.89
N LEU A 23 -15.06 34.61 -26.09
CA LEU A 23 -14.70 33.21 -25.87
C LEU A 23 -14.79 32.51 -27.23
N THR A 24 -13.64 32.29 -27.86
CA THR A 24 -13.53 31.45 -29.05
C THR A 24 -14.05 30.06 -28.73
N LYS A 25 -14.86 29.53 -29.65
CA LYS A 25 -15.63 28.28 -29.56
C LYS A 25 -14.77 27.01 -29.39
N GLU A 26 -13.45 27.16 -29.35
CA GLU A 26 -12.46 26.10 -29.11
C GLU A 26 -12.28 25.76 -27.62
N ALA A 27 -12.71 26.63 -26.69
CA ALA A 27 -12.73 26.32 -25.25
C ALA A 27 -13.87 25.36 -24.82
N ARG A 28 -14.71 24.90 -25.77
CA ARG A 28 -15.79 23.93 -25.53
C ARG A 28 -15.50 22.50 -25.99
N GLN A 29 -14.37 22.26 -26.66
CA GLN A 29 -13.89 20.93 -26.97
C GLN A 29 -12.66 20.62 -26.12
N GLY A 30 -12.90 20.45 -24.82
CA GLY A 30 -11.97 19.66 -24.01
C GLY A 30 -11.89 18.27 -24.62
N HIS A 31 -10.72 17.89 -25.13
CA HIS A 31 -10.38 16.49 -25.23
C HIS A 31 -10.54 15.91 -23.83
N GLY A 32 -11.58 15.09 -23.65
CA GLY A 32 -11.86 14.41 -22.40
C GLY A 32 -10.81 13.36 -22.12
N HIS A 33 -9.64 13.78 -21.64
CA HIS A 33 -8.84 12.92 -20.79
C HIS A 33 -9.56 12.88 -19.45
N SER A 34 -10.11 11.70 -19.14
CA SER A 34 -10.70 11.42 -17.84
C SER A 34 -9.62 11.62 -16.78
N HIS A 35 -9.72 12.70 -16.01
CA HIS A 35 -8.99 12.86 -14.75
C HIS A 35 -9.28 11.64 -13.88
N HIS A 36 -8.34 10.70 -13.83
CA HIS A 36 -8.38 9.57 -12.92
C HIS A 36 -7.71 10.03 -11.63
N GLY A 37 -8.50 10.48 -10.64
CA GLY A 37 -7.96 10.78 -9.32
C GLY A 37 -7.27 9.55 -8.75
N ARG A 38 -6.03 9.73 -8.26
CA ARG A 38 -5.21 8.66 -7.69
C ARG A 38 -5.46 8.59 -6.19
N THR A 39 -5.50 7.37 -5.66
CA THR A 39 -5.57 7.18 -4.20
C THR A 39 -4.19 7.38 -3.58
N ALA A 40 -4.13 7.65 -2.28
CA ALA A 40 -2.87 7.80 -1.55
C ALA A 40 -1.91 6.61 -1.74
N HIS A 41 -2.45 5.39 -1.80
CA HIS A 41 -1.70 4.17 -2.09
C HIS A 41 -1.10 4.15 -3.49
N ASN A 42 -1.86 4.60 -4.49
CA ASN A 42 -1.40 4.80 -5.88
C ASN A 42 -0.44 6.00 -6.02
N MET A 43 -0.03 6.68 -4.96
CA MET A 43 0.99 7.72 -5.03
C MET A 43 2.28 7.26 -4.37
N SER A 44 2.19 6.39 -3.36
CA SER A 44 3.34 5.89 -2.59
C SER A 44 4.41 5.24 -3.48
N SER A 45 4.00 4.36 -4.39
CA SER A 45 4.90 3.63 -5.29
C SER A 45 5.59 4.53 -6.32
N SER A 46 4.86 5.48 -6.92
CA SER A 46 5.45 6.44 -7.88
C SER A 46 6.50 7.37 -7.26
N SER A 47 6.46 7.63 -5.94
CA SER A 47 7.45 8.47 -5.25
C SER A 47 8.88 7.91 -5.24
N LEU A 48 9.03 6.59 -5.38
CA LEU A 48 10.33 5.89 -5.41
C LEU A 48 10.91 5.75 -6.81
N ARG A 49 10.16 6.19 -7.84
CA ARG A 49 10.59 6.12 -9.23
C ARG A 49 11.78 7.05 -9.50
N LYS A 50 12.81 6.53 -10.16
CA LYS A 50 13.88 7.33 -10.76
C LYS A 50 13.49 7.59 -12.22
N LYS A 51 13.58 8.85 -12.70
CA LYS A 51 13.47 9.12 -14.15
C LYS A 51 14.63 8.36 -14.83
N SER A 52 14.30 7.35 -15.63
CA SER A 52 15.27 6.50 -16.32
C SER A 52 15.77 7.23 -17.57
N ASP A 53 17.09 7.44 -17.67
CA ASP A 53 17.69 7.95 -18.91
C ASP A 53 17.65 6.82 -19.96
N LEU A 54 16.73 6.97 -20.93
CA LEU A 54 16.52 6.07 -22.08
C LEU A 54 17.74 5.95 -23.03
N THR A 55 18.88 6.55 -22.69
CA THR A 55 20.09 6.63 -23.51
C THR A 55 20.77 5.27 -23.68
N LEU A 56 20.63 4.34 -22.73
CA LEU A 56 21.25 3.00 -22.77
C LEU A 56 20.56 2.04 -23.75
N VAL A 57 19.23 2.08 -23.90
CA VAL A 57 18.46 1.15 -24.75
C VAL A 57 18.24 1.67 -26.17
N SER A 58 18.56 2.94 -26.42
CA SER A 58 18.54 3.59 -27.75
C SER A 58 19.38 2.87 -28.81
N LYS A 59 20.40 2.10 -28.41
CA LYS A 59 21.35 1.43 -29.32
C LYS A 59 20.91 0.06 -29.86
N VAL A 60 19.73 -0.45 -29.48
CA VAL A 60 19.27 -1.79 -29.90
C VAL A 60 18.46 -1.73 -31.19
N GLN A 61 18.92 -2.44 -32.24
CA GLN A 61 18.37 -2.40 -33.60
C GLN A 61 17.06 -3.18 -33.79
N CYS A 62 16.73 -4.12 -32.90
CA CYS A 62 15.54 -4.98 -33.02
C CYS A 62 14.37 -4.43 -32.20
N GLY A 63 13.25 -4.05 -32.84
CA GLY A 63 12.14 -3.34 -32.19
C GLY A 63 11.46 -4.10 -31.03
N LEU A 64 11.29 -5.41 -31.15
CA LEU A 64 10.71 -6.28 -30.10
C LEU A 64 11.65 -6.40 -28.89
N LEU A 65 12.95 -6.62 -29.14
CA LEU A 65 13.97 -6.71 -28.10
C LEU A 65 14.19 -5.36 -27.42
N ARG A 66 14.14 -4.26 -28.19
CA ARG A 66 14.20 -2.90 -27.67
C ARG A 66 13.02 -2.62 -26.74
N SER A 67 11.79 -2.97 -27.16
CA SER A 67 10.60 -2.82 -26.33
C SER A 67 10.67 -3.66 -25.05
N PHE A 68 11.14 -4.91 -25.14
CA PHE A 68 11.34 -5.76 -23.97
C PHE A 68 12.42 -5.20 -23.02
N LEU A 69 13.56 -4.76 -23.56
CA LEU A 69 14.67 -4.19 -22.78
C LEU A 69 14.32 -2.83 -22.17
N THR A 70 13.51 -1.99 -22.83
CA THR A 70 12.99 -0.76 -22.22
C THR A 70 12.03 -1.08 -21.09
N ASN A 71 11.13 -2.05 -21.27
CA ASN A 71 10.25 -2.50 -20.19
C ASN A 71 11.05 -3.09 -19.02
N LEU A 72 12.07 -3.91 -19.31
CA LEU A 72 12.96 -4.51 -18.31
C LEU A 72 13.71 -3.43 -17.51
N GLN A 73 14.29 -2.44 -18.20
CA GLN A 73 15.00 -1.33 -17.56
C GLN A 73 14.05 -0.52 -16.67
N GLU A 74 12.85 -0.20 -17.16
CA GLU A 74 11.89 0.58 -16.41
C GLU A 74 11.37 -0.16 -15.18
N VAL A 75 11.04 -1.44 -15.34
CA VAL A 75 10.54 -2.28 -14.25
C VAL A 75 11.64 -2.51 -13.23
N ILE A 76 12.84 -2.94 -13.61
CA ILE A 76 13.88 -3.37 -12.65
C ILE A 76 14.74 -2.20 -12.16
N LEU A 77 15.17 -1.31 -13.06
CA LEU A 77 16.12 -0.23 -12.74
C LEU A 77 15.44 1.11 -12.46
N GLY A 78 14.12 1.22 -12.68
CA GLY A 78 13.35 2.43 -12.44
C GLY A 78 13.10 2.79 -10.97
N THR A 79 13.62 2.02 -10.01
CA THR A 79 13.43 2.24 -8.56
C THR A 79 14.73 2.54 -7.83
N LYS A 80 14.65 3.37 -6.77
CA LYS A 80 15.76 3.56 -5.83
C LYS A 80 16.17 2.27 -5.12
N LEU A 81 15.25 1.30 -5.01
CA LEU A 81 15.52 -0.03 -4.45
C LEU A 81 16.18 -0.99 -5.44
N SER A 82 16.52 -0.54 -6.65
CA SER A 82 17.17 -1.38 -7.68
C SER A 82 18.47 -2.02 -7.18
N ILE A 83 19.15 -1.37 -6.23
CA ILE A 83 20.37 -1.88 -5.59
C ILE A 83 20.16 -3.18 -4.79
N LEU A 84 18.93 -3.50 -4.39
CA LEU A 84 18.58 -4.75 -3.68
C LEU A 84 18.22 -5.91 -4.62
N PHE A 85 17.96 -5.67 -5.91
CA PHE A 85 17.61 -6.76 -6.85
C PHE A 85 18.65 -7.87 -6.96
N PRO A 86 19.97 -7.62 -6.88
CA PRO A 86 20.96 -8.69 -6.84
C PRO A 86 20.71 -9.70 -5.70
N ALA A 87 20.02 -9.33 -4.62
CA ALA A 87 19.67 -10.26 -3.55
C ALA A 87 18.77 -11.41 -4.03
N ILE A 88 17.96 -11.22 -5.09
CA ILE A 88 17.08 -12.26 -5.65
C ILE A 88 17.89 -13.47 -6.18
N PRO A 89 18.77 -13.31 -7.19
CA PRO A 89 19.59 -14.43 -7.65
C PRO A 89 20.53 -14.93 -6.56
N LEU A 90 21.03 -14.06 -5.67
CA LEU A 90 21.87 -14.48 -4.55
C LEU A 90 21.12 -15.42 -3.59
N ALA A 91 19.85 -15.13 -3.26
CA ALA A 91 19.03 -16.00 -2.40
C ALA A 91 18.79 -17.37 -3.05
N ILE A 92 18.49 -17.39 -4.35
CA ILE A 92 18.26 -18.64 -5.11
C ILE A 92 19.53 -19.48 -5.18
N VAL A 93 20.68 -18.86 -5.50
CA VAL A 93 21.98 -19.54 -5.55
C VAL A 93 22.38 -20.03 -4.16
N ALA A 94 22.16 -19.22 -3.11
CA ALA A 94 22.46 -19.62 -1.74
C ALA A 94 21.65 -20.86 -1.33
N ASN A 95 20.38 -20.95 -1.72
CA ASN A 95 19.57 -22.13 -1.49
C ASN A 95 20.08 -23.35 -2.28
N TYR A 96 20.40 -23.18 -3.57
CA TYR A 96 20.92 -24.28 -4.41
C TYR A 96 22.28 -24.81 -3.93
N CYS A 97 23.16 -23.92 -3.48
CA CYS A 97 24.48 -24.27 -2.95
C CYS A 97 24.45 -24.72 -1.48
N ASN A 98 23.27 -24.85 -0.86
CA ASN A 98 23.10 -25.19 0.56
C ASN A 98 23.92 -24.30 1.50
N PHE A 99 23.91 -22.99 1.24
CA PHE A 99 24.54 -22.01 2.11
C PHE A 99 23.83 -21.95 3.48
N GLY A 100 24.43 -21.28 4.46
CA GLY A 100 23.85 -21.21 5.80
C GLY A 100 22.41 -20.68 5.77
N ARG A 101 21.47 -21.44 6.38
CA ARG A 101 20.04 -21.10 6.44
C ARG A 101 19.75 -19.67 6.95
N PRO A 102 20.47 -19.12 7.96
CA PRO A 102 20.31 -17.72 8.35
C PRO A 102 20.65 -16.70 7.25
N TRP A 103 21.60 -17.02 6.36
CA TRP A 103 21.96 -16.17 5.23
C TRP A 103 20.93 -16.24 4.11
N ILE A 104 20.36 -17.43 3.86
CA ILE A 104 19.23 -17.59 2.93
C ILE A 104 18.06 -16.73 3.41
N PHE A 105 17.77 -16.74 4.72
CA PHE A 105 16.75 -15.89 5.34
C PHE A 105 17.02 -14.40 5.07
N ALA A 106 18.21 -13.90 5.40
CA ALA A 106 18.58 -12.49 5.20
C ALA A 106 18.50 -12.05 3.73
N LEU A 107 19.06 -12.85 2.81
CA LEU A 107 19.04 -12.54 1.38
C LEU A 107 17.62 -12.54 0.84
N SER A 108 16.77 -13.47 1.30
CA SER A 108 15.36 -13.53 0.87
C SER A 108 14.58 -12.31 1.37
N LEU A 109 14.80 -11.86 2.62
CA LEU A 109 14.18 -10.62 3.13
C LEU A 109 14.62 -9.39 2.33
N LEU A 110 15.92 -9.26 2.04
CA LEU A 110 16.43 -8.15 1.23
C LEU A 110 15.87 -8.18 -0.20
N ALA A 111 15.72 -9.38 -0.78
CA ALA A 111 15.16 -9.57 -2.11
C ALA A 111 13.67 -9.22 -2.20
N LEU A 112 12.90 -9.43 -1.12
CA LEU A 112 11.47 -9.12 -1.08
C LEU A 112 11.17 -7.61 -1.07
N MET A 113 12.04 -6.78 -0.49
CA MET A 113 11.82 -5.31 -0.43
C MET A 113 11.61 -4.67 -1.82
N PRO A 114 12.53 -4.81 -2.80
CA PRO A 114 12.32 -4.25 -4.13
C PRO A 114 11.15 -4.93 -4.85
N LEU A 115 10.90 -6.22 -4.63
CA LEU A 115 9.78 -6.92 -5.28
C LEU A 115 8.42 -6.40 -4.83
N ALA A 116 8.23 -6.18 -3.52
CA ALA A 116 7.01 -5.61 -2.97
C ALA A 116 6.71 -4.24 -3.58
N GLU A 117 7.74 -3.40 -3.71
CA GLU A 117 7.63 -2.09 -4.34
C GLU A 117 7.22 -2.18 -5.81
N ARG A 118 7.80 -3.11 -6.56
CA ARG A 118 7.49 -3.30 -7.99
C ARG A 118 6.11 -3.87 -8.22
N VAL A 119 5.63 -4.76 -7.36
CA VAL A 119 4.25 -5.27 -7.43
C VAL A 119 3.25 -4.13 -7.22
N SER A 120 3.48 -3.25 -6.25
CA SER A 120 2.66 -2.06 -6.04
C SER A 120 2.68 -1.11 -7.25
N PHE A 121 3.87 -0.84 -7.83
CA PHE A 121 4.00 -0.05 -9.06
C PHE A 121 3.27 -0.69 -10.25
N LEU A 122 3.45 -1.99 -10.51
CA LEU A 122 2.80 -2.67 -11.62
C LEU A 122 1.28 -2.68 -11.48
N THR A 123 0.80 -2.82 -10.24
CA THR A 123 -0.63 -2.73 -9.90
C THR A 123 -1.20 -1.36 -10.24
N GLU A 124 -0.48 -0.29 -9.90
CA GLU A 124 -0.83 1.08 -10.28
C GLU A 124 -0.83 1.26 -11.80
N GLN A 125 0.18 0.76 -12.52
CA GLN A 125 0.23 0.85 -13.99
C GLN A 125 -0.97 0.13 -14.65
N ILE A 126 -1.39 -1.01 -14.11
CA ILE A 126 -2.59 -1.73 -14.59
C ILE A 126 -3.87 -0.95 -14.26
N ALA A 127 -3.92 -0.30 -13.09
CA ALA A 127 -5.08 0.47 -12.64
C ALA A 127 -5.47 1.60 -13.61
N TYR A 128 -4.51 2.18 -14.35
CA TYR A 128 -4.76 3.16 -15.41
C TYR A 128 -5.66 2.63 -16.54
N PHE A 129 -5.65 1.32 -16.80
CA PHE A 129 -6.40 0.70 -17.90
C PHE A 129 -7.70 0.04 -17.44
N THR A 130 -7.84 -0.28 -16.15
CA THR A 130 -9.00 -1.01 -15.61
C THR A 130 -10.10 -0.10 -15.04
N GLY A 131 -9.83 1.20 -14.97
CA GLY A 131 -10.73 2.20 -14.38
C GLY A 131 -10.67 2.26 -12.85
N PRO A 132 -11.31 3.27 -12.23
CA PRO A 132 -11.08 3.62 -10.82
C PRO A 132 -11.47 2.52 -9.83
N THR A 133 -12.61 1.86 -10.04
CA THR A 133 -13.13 0.84 -9.11
C THR A 133 -12.30 -0.45 -9.18
N VAL A 134 -12.07 -0.99 -10.37
CA VAL A 134 -11.26 -2.22 -10.54
C VAL A 134 -9.80 -1.95 -10.18
N GLY A 135 -9.27 -0.78 -10.57
CA GLY A 135 -7.91 -0.36 -10.21
C GLY A 135 -7.74 -0.18 -8.71
N GLY A 136 -8.72 0.40 -8.01
CA GLY A 136 -8.70 0.53 -6.56
C GLY A 136 -8.78 -0.81 -5.83
N LEU A 137 -9.57 -1.77 -6.33
CA LEU A 137 -9.63 -3.12 -5.77
C LEU A 137 -8.34 -3.92 -6.02
N LEU A 138 -7.77 -3.80 -7.23
CA LEU A 138 -6.48 -4.38 -7.57
C LEU A 138 -5.39 -3.81 -6.67
N ASN A 139 -5.41 -2.50 -6.41
CA ASN A 139 -4.46 -1.86 -5.53
C ASN A 139 -4.60 -2.29 -4.07
N ALA A 140 -5.82 -2.38 -3.55
CA ALA A 140 -6.03 -2.95 -2.22
C ALA A 140 -5.42 -4.36 -2.15
N THR A 141 -5.80 -5.27 -3.05
CA THR A 141 -5.36 -6.66 -2.99
C THR A 141 -3.87 -6.86 -3.28
N CYS A 142 -3.36 -6.33 -4.39
CA CYS A 142 -1.99 -6.55 -4.85
C CYS A 142 -0.96 -5.67 -4.11
N GLY A 143 -1.35 -4.50 -3.58
CA GLY A 143 -0.47 -3.65 -2.77
C GLY A 143 0.05 -4.37 -1.53
N ASN A 144 -0.79 -5.19 -0.91
CA ASN A 144 -0.45 -6.02 0.25
C ASN A 144 -0.15 -7.48 -0.10
N ALA A 145 0.13 -7.79 -1.38
CA ALA A 145 0.34 -9.17 -1.83
C ALA A 145 1.51 -9.85 -1.12
N THR A 146 2.61 -9.14 -0.89
CA THR A 146 3.81 -9.69 -0.25
C THR A 146 3.49 -10.25 1.13
N GLU A 147 2.76 -9.48 1.95
CA GLU A 147 2.37 -9.91 3.29
C GLU A 147 1.41 -11.10 3.26
N LEU A 148 0.42 -11.04 2.36
CA LEU A 148 -0.55 -12.12 2.19
C LEU A 148 0.14 -13.42 1.77
N ILE A 149 1.09 -13.36 0.85
CA ILE A 149 1.84 -14.53 0.36
C ILE A 149 2.71 -15.13 1.47
N ILE A 150 3.46 -14.31 2.22
CA ILE A 150 4.24 -14.78 3.37
C ILE A 150 3.34 -15.47 4.40
N ALA A 151 2.19 -14.88 4.70
CA ALA A 151 1.23 -15.45 5.63
C ALA A 151 0.62 -16.77 5.13
N ILE A 152 0.32 -16.90 3.83
CA ILE A 152 -0.14 -18.17 3.23
C ILE A 152 0.93 -19.25 3.38
N PHE A 153 2.18 -18.98 3.02
CA PHE A 153 3.25 -19.97 3.15
C PHE A 153 3.53 -20.36 4.61
N ALA A 154 3.47 -19.39 5.53
CA ALA A 154 3.56 -19.67 6.96
C ALA A 154 2.42 -20.57 7.44
N LEU A 155 1.18 -20.34 6.96
CA LEU A 155 0.04 -21.20 7.27
C LEU A 155 0.22 -22.62 6.69
N CYS A 156 0.65 -22.74 5.43
CA CYS A 156 0.91 -24.03 4.78
C CYS A 156 2.00 -24.85 5.51
N GLN A 157 2.96 -24.19 6.15
CA GLN A 157 3.99 -24.83 6.98
C GLN A 157 3.59 -24.95 8.47
N ASN A 158 2.32 -24.72 8.80
CA ASN A 158 1.77 -24.77 10.16
C ASN A 158 2.47 -23.82 11.17
N LYS A 159 3.05 -22.72 10.68
CA LYS A 159 3.71 -21.69 11.50
C LYS A 159 2.72 -20.59 11.89
N ILE A 160 1.68 -20.98 12.63
CA ILE A 160 0.57 -20.09 13.00
C ILE A 160 1.05 -18.84 13.75
N ASP A 161 2.07 -18.99 14.60
CA ASP A 161 2.63 -17.88 15.35
C ASP A 161 3.28 -16.85 14.42
N VAL A 162 3.97 -17.27 13.37
CA VAL A 162 4.54 -16.37 12.36
C VAL A 162 3.44 -15.57 11.67
N VAL A 163 2.31 -16.20 11.33
CA VAL A 163 1.14 -15.52 10.75
C VAL A 163 0.57 -14.48 11.71
N LYS A 164 0.27 -14.86 12.95
CA LYS A 164 -0.32 -13.95 13.95
C LYS A 164 0.59 -12.75 14.22
N TYR A 165 1.87 -13.01 14.43
CA TYR A 165 2.86 -12.00 14.75
C TYR A 165 3.18 -11.08 13.57
N SER A 166 3.21 -11.59 12.34
CA SER A 166 3.40 -10.74 11.15
C SER A 166 2.21 -9.84 10.86
N LEU A 167 0.98 -10.34 10.96
CA LEU A 167 -0.23 -9.51 10.76
C LEU A 167 -0.35 -8.41 11.81
N LEU A 168 -0.13 -8.75 13.09
CA LEU A 168 -0.11 -7.77 14.17
C LEU A 168 1.03 -6.77 14.00
N GLY A 169 2.21 -7.28 13.63
CA GLY A 169 3.39 -6.46 13.34
C GLY A 169 3.14 -5.47 12.21
N SER A 170 2.39 -5.84 11.18
CA SER A 170 2.10 -4.92 10.06
C SER A 170 1.15 -3.79 10.44
N ILE A 171 0.11 -4.08 11.23
CA ILE A 171 -0.74 -3.05 11.81
C ILE A 171 0.10 -2.10 12.68
N LEU A 172 0.93 -2.64 13.59
CA LEU A 172 1.79 -1.81 14.45
C LEU A 172 2.83 -1.02 13.65
N SER A 173 3.44 -1.62 12.64
CA SER A 173 4.42 -0.97 11.79
C SER A 173 3.80 0.20 11.06
N ASN A 174 2.62 0.02 10.46
CA ASN A 174 1.96 1.11 9.73
C ASN A 174 1.49 2.23 10.68
N LEU A 175 0.94 1.90 11.85
CA LEU A 175 0.41 2.90 12.79
C LEU A 175 1.49 3.62 13.62
N LEU A 176 2.58 2.96 13.98
CA LEU A 176 3.62 3.54 14.83
C LEU A 176 4.86 3.89 14.03
N LEU A 177 5.42 2.94 13.29
CA LEU A 177 6.68 3.14 12.57
C LEU A 177 6.46 4.07 11.37
N VAL A 178 5.57 3.73 10.44
CA VAL A 178 5.35 4.52 9.21
C VAL A 178 4.75 5.86 9.54
N LEU A 179 3.61 5.87 10.24
CA LEU A 179 2.95 7.11 10.59
C LEU A 179 3.84 7.98 11.49
N GLY A 180 4.48 7.41 12.51
CA GLY A 180 5.35 8.16 13.42
C GLY A 180 6.58 8.74 12.72
N THR A 181 7.28 7.95 11.89
CA THR A 181 8.43 8.45 11.11
C THR A 181 8.00 9.48 10.08
N SER A 182 6.83 9.31 9.43
CA SER A 182 6.30 10.26 8.47
C SER A 182 5.93 11.59 9.13
N LEU A 183 5.26 11.57 10.27
CA LEU A 183 4.93 12.79 11.05
C LEU A 183 6.20 13.49 11.56
N PHE A 184 7.18 12.72 12.06
CA PHE A 184 8.45 13.27 12.51
C PHE A 184 9.21 13.94 11.36
N CYS A 185 9.34 13.22 10.25
CA CYS A 185 10.01 13.70 9.03
C CYS A 185 9.30 14.89 8.40
N GLY A 186 7.97 14.85 8.28
CA GLY A 186 7.17 15.97 7.79
C GLY A 186 7.30 17.21 8.67
N GLY A 187 7.31 17.04 9.99
CA GLY A 187 7.57 18.13 10.94
C GLY A 187 8.97 18.75 10.81
N LEU A 188 9.98 17.93 10.49
CA LEU A 188 11.33 18.42 10.18
C LEU A 188 11.39 19.17 8.84
N GLY A 189 10.69 18.66 7.80
CA GLY A 189 10.62 19.30 6.49
C GLY A 189 9.89 20.64 6.51
N THR A 190 8.92 20.78 7.40
CA THR A 190 8.05 21.96 7.53
C THR A 190 8.34 22.70 8.84
N LEU A 191 9.62 22.80 9.23
CA LEU A 191 10.03 23.41 10.50
C LEU A 191 9.47 24.85 10.62
N GLY A 192 8.67 25.09 11.67
CA GLY A 192 8.04 26.38 11.93
C GLY A 192 6.67 26.60 11.27
N LYS A 193 6.10 25.62 10.56
CA LYS A 193 4.70 25.65 10.10
C LYS A 193 3.95 24.39 10.56
N GLN A 194 2.64 24.49 10.71
CA GLN A 194 1.79 23.33 11.01
C GLN A 194 1.35 22.67 9.70
N GLN A 195 1.58 21.36 9.59
CA GLN A 195 1.05 20.57 8.47
C GLN A 195 -0.44 20.34 8.69
N LYS A 196 -1.26 20.74 7.71
CA LYS A 196 -2.71 20.51 7.75
C LYS A 196 -3.02 19.21 6.99
N TYR A 197 -4.12 18.58 7.37
CA TYR A 197 -4.65 17.40 6.71
C TYR A 197 -6.18 17.40 6.81
N ASP A 198 -6.86 16.78 5.85
CA ASP A 198 -8.29 16.51 5.89
C ASP A 198 -8.57 15.38 6.89
N ARG A 199 -9.36 15.72 7.90
CA ARG A 199 -9.75 14.79 8.96
C ARG A 199 -10.70 13.72 8.46
N ARG A 200 -11.48 13.96 7.41
CA ARG A 200 -12.57 13.05 7.02
C ARG A 200 -12.07 11.65 6.66
N GLN A 201 -11.04 11.56 5.82
CA GLN A 201 -10.44 10.29 5.43
C GLN A 201 -9.78 9.58 6.61
N ALA A 202 -9.04 10.33 7.43
CA ALA A 202 -8.38 9.82 8.62
C ALA A 202 -9.40 9.28 9.64
N ASP A 203 -10.48 10.02 9.90
CA ASP A 203 -11.53 9.66 10.86
C ASP A 203 -12.24 8.36 10.45
N VAL A 204 -12.60 8.20 9.18
CA VAL A 204 -13.21 6.96 8.67
C VAL A 204 -12.29 5.77 8.90
N ASN A 205 -11.00 5.90 8.56
CA ASN A 205 -10.04 4.81 8.75
C ASN A 205 -9.76 4.53 10.25
N MET A 206 -9.62 5.57 11.09
CA MET A 206 -9.42 5.40 12.53
C MET A 206 -10.63 4.71 13.19
N LEU A 207 -11.85 5.07 12.81
CA LEU A 207 -13.06 4.44 13.33
C LEU A 207 -13.19 2.98 12.87
N LEU A 208 -12.79 2.66 11.64
CA LEU A 208 -12.74 1.27 11.17
C LEU A 208 -11.68 0.44 11.90
N LEU A 209 -10.50 1.01 12.14
CA LEU A 209 -9.46 0.37 12.96
C LEU A 209 -9.92 0.16 14.39
N PHE A 210 -10.64 1.14 14.96
CA PHE A 210 -11.21 1.01 16.30
C PHE A 210 -12.27 -0.09 16.37
N LEU A 211 -13.14 -0.20 15.34
CA LEU A 211 -14.08 -1.31 15.21
C LEU A 211 -13.35 -2.66 15.14
N GLY A 212 -12.30 -2.75 14.31
CA GLY A 212 -11.46 -3.94 14.21
C GLY A 212 -10.82 -4.34 15.55
N LEU A 213 -10.27 -3.36 16.26
CA LEU A 213 -9.72 -3.56 17.60
C LEU A 213 -10.76 -4.09 18.58
N LEU A 214 -11.96 -3.49 18.64
CA LEU A 214 -13.03 -3.95 19.52
C LEU A 214 -13.48 -5.38 19.19
N CYS A 215 -13.63 -5.69 17.91
CA CYS A 215 -13.97 -7.03 17.42
C CYS A 215 -12.90 -8.09 17.78
N GLN A 216 -11.62 -7.72 17.81
CA GLN A 216 -10.53 -8.62 18.20
C GLN A 216 -10.35 -8.72 19.72
N LEU A 217 -10.58 -7.62 20.44
CA LEU A 217 -10.44 -7.55 21.90
C LEU A 217 -11.54 -8.32 22.63
N LEU A 218 -12.74 -8.37 22.06
CA LEU A 218 -13.90 -9.01 22.68
C LEU A 218 -13.71 -10.54 22.93
N PRO A 219 -13.30 -11.37 21.94
CA PRO A 219 -12.96 -12.78 22.18
C PRO A 219 -11.80 -12.97 23.17
N LEU A 220 -10.79 -12.08 23.13
CA LEU A 220 -9.65 -12.12 24.03
C LEU A 220 -10.07 -11.90 25.48
N LEU A 221 -10.82 -10.82 25.75
CA LEU A 221 -11.31 -10.51 27.08
C LEU A 221 -12.23 -11.60 27.61
N PHE A 222 -13.10 -12.16 26.76
CA PHE A 222 -13.98 -13.25 27.16
C PHE A 222 -13.19 -14.48 27.59
N ARG A 223 -12.11 -14.84 26.87
CA ARG A 223 -11.23 -15.96 27.24
C ARG A 223 -10.46 -15.69 28.54
N VAL A 224 -9.96 -14.47 28.73
CA VAL A 224 -9.22 -14.09 29.95
C VAL A 224 -10.14 -14.08 31.17
N ALA A 225 -11.36 -13.53 31.04
CA ALA A 225 -12.31 -13.43 32.14
C ALA A 225 -12.97 -14.77 32.48
N GLY A 226 -13.28 -15.59 31.47
CA GLY A 226 -13.96 -16.88 31.66
C GLY A 226 -13.03 -18.04 32.07
N GLY A 227 -11.72 -17.85 32.04
CA GLY A 227 -10.74 -18.92 32.28
C GLY A 227 -10.69 -19.97 31.15
N TYR A 228 -9.77 -20.92 31.26
CA TYR A 228 -9.51 -21.95 30.23
C TYR A 228 -10.42 -23.18 30.38
N THR A 229 -11.75 -22.96 30.36
CA THR A 229 -12.72 -24.07 30.32
C THR A 229 -13.08 -24.44 28.89
N THR A 230 -13.52 -25.69 28.67
CA THR A 230 -13.98 -26.14 27.34
C THR A 230 -15.18 -25.33 26.84
N VAL A 231 -16.07 -24.90 27.74
CA VAL A 231 -17.24 -24.07 27.38
C VAL A 231 -16.81 -22.67 26.96
N THR A 232 -15.89 -22.04 27.69
CA THR A 232 -15.43 -20.68 27.38
C THR A 232 -14.58 -20.62 26.12
N THR A 233 -13.81 -21.67 25.81
CA THR A 233 -13.06 -21.77 24.56
C THR A 233 -13.97 -21.90 23.34
N VAL A 234 -15.03 -22.71 23.40
CA VAL A 234 -16.02 -22.83 22.32
C VAL A 234 -16.78 -21.51 22.12
N ALA A 235 -17.22 -20.86 23.19
CA ALA A 235 -17.90 -19.57 23.10
C ALA A 235 -16.98 -18.45 22.59
N ALA A 236 -15.71 -18.40 23.03
CA ALA A 236 -14.72 -17.46 22.50
C ALA A 236 -14.49 -17.65 21.00
N LEU A 237 -14.47 -18.90 20.53
CA LEU A 237 -14.34 -19.24 19.11
C LEU A 237 -15.54 -18.75 18.30
N GLN A 238 -16.76 -19.00 18.78
CA GLN A 238 -17.99 -18.50 18.14
C GLN A 238 -18.00 -16.97 18.06
N LEU A 239 -17.55 -16.30 19.12
CA LEU A 239 -17.44 -14.85 19.18
C LEU A 239 -16.39 -14.31 18.20
N SER A 240 -15.25 -14.99 18.06
CA SER A 240 -14.22 -14.68 17.06
C SER A 240 -14.76 -14.79 15.63
N ARG A 241 -15.53 -15.85 15.34
CA ARG A 241 -16.17 -16.06 14.02
C ARG A 241 -17.20 -14.98 13.72
N ALA A 242 -18.09 -14.69 14.67
CA ALA A 242 -19.07 -13.60 14.52
C ALA A 242 -18.38 -12.25 14.29
N SER A 243 -17.33 -11.95 15.06
CA SER A 243 -16.55 -10.72 14.91
C SER A 243 -15.86 -10.65 13.55
N SER A 244 -15.33 -11.76 13.04
CA SER A 244 -14.69 -11.82 11.72
C SER A 244 -15.69 -11.59 10.58
N ILE A 245 -16.93 -12.09 10.70
CA ILE A 245 -18.00 -11.79 9.73
C ILE A 245 -18.34 -10.30 9.74
N VAL A 246 -18.51 -9.70 10.93
CA VAL A 246 -18.81 -8.27 11.07
C VAL A 246 -17.70 -7.41 10.46
N MET A 247 -16.43 -7.72 10.75
CA MET A 247 -15.29 -7.00 10.17
C MET A 247 -15.23 -7.13 8.64
N LEU A 248 -15.48 -8.31 8.09
CA LEU A 248 -15.48 -8.53 6.64
C LEU A 248 -16.63 -7.76 5.96
N VAL A 249 -17.84 -7.79 6.52
CA VAL A 249 -18.98 -6.99 6.02
C VAL A 249 -18.67 -5.51 6.09
N ALA A 250 -18.12 -5.03 7.22
CA ALA A 250 -17.71 -3.63 7.37
C ALA A 250 -16.63 -3.24 6.36
N TYR A 251 -15.68 -4.13 6.05
CA TYR A 251 -14.66 -3.92 5.02
C TYR A 251 -15.27 -3.84 3.61
N VAL A 252 -16.23 -4.71 3.27
CA VAL A 252 -16.92 -4.64 1.97
C VAL A 252 -17.69 -3.33 1.84
N VAL A 253 -18.41 -2.91 2.88
CA VAL A 253 -19.09 -1.61 2.91
C VAL A 253 -18.08 -0.46 2.77
N TYR A 254 -16.93 -0.56 3.45
CA TYR A 254 -15.84 0.41 3.32
C TYR A 254 -15.28 0.47 1.89
N ILE A 255 -15.08 -0.67 1.22
CA ILE A 255 -14.61 -0.70 -0.17
C ILE A 255 -15.64 -0.07 -1.12
N VAL A 256 -16.94 -0.33 -0.91
CA VAL A 256 -18.01 0.36 -1.67
C VAL A 256 -18.02 1.87 -1.38
N PHE A 257 -17.77 2.25 -0.13
CA PHE A 257 -17.66 3.65 0.27
C PHE A 257 -16.47 4.34 -0.42
N GLN A 258 -15.30 3.74 -0.35
CA GLN A 258 -14.04 4.23 -0.89
C GLN A 258 -14.03 4.29 -2.43
N LEU A 259 -14.55 3.27 -3.11
CA LEU A 259 -14.43 3.15 -4.56
C LEU A 259 -15.62 3.69 -5.35
N TRP A 260 -16.78 3.85 -4.70
CA TRP A 260 -18.01 4.26 -5.39
C TRP A 260 -18.67 5.49 -4.78
N THR A 261 -19.17 5.41 -3.55
CA THR A 261 -20.06 6.47 -3.04
C THR A 261 -19.33 7.75 -2.65
N HIS A 262 -18.11 7.63 -2.13
CA HIS A 262 -17.34 8.74 -1.55
C HIS A 262 -15.93 8.80 -2.11
N ARG A 263 -15.76 8.40 -3.37
CA ARG A 263 -14.46 8.35 -4.07
C ARG A 263 -13.65 9.65 -3.95
N GLN A 264 -14.33 10.79 -4.03
CA GLN A 264 -13.72 12.12 -3.92
C GLN A 264 -12.97 12.36 -2.59
N LEU A 265 -13.33 11.66 -1.50
CA LEU A 265 -12.62 11.77 -0.22
C LEU A 265 -11.30 10.98 -0.19
N PHE A 266 -11.07 10.09 -1.15
CA PHE A 266 -9.89 9.22 -1.20
C PHE A 266 -9.02 9.48 -2.42
N GLU A 267 -9.48 10.32 -3.36
CA GLU A 267 -8.67 10.87 -4.42
C GLU A 267 -7.78 11.97 -3.83
N ALA A 268 -6.47 11.85 -4.02
CA ALA A 268 -5.53 12.87 -3.57
C ALA A 268 -5.61 14.10 -4.50
N ASP A 269 -5.70 15.29 -3.92
CA ASP A 269 -5.64 16.53 -4.68
C ASP A 269 -4.26 16.70 -5.33
N GLU A 270 -4.20 16.56 -6.65
CA GLU A 270 -2.99 16.76 -7.46
C GLU A 270 -2.63 18.25 -7.62
N GLU A 271 -3.48 19.18 -7.16
CA GLU A 271 -3.39 20.62 -7.48
C GLU A 271 -2.26 21.42 -6.77
N ALA A 272 -1.50 20.82 -5.84
CA ALA A 272 -0.55 21.58 -5.01
C ALA A 272 0.94 21.47 -5.42
N GLY A 273 1.27 21.35 -6.70
CA GLY A 273 2.66 21.40 -7.15
C GLY A 273 2.85 21.79 -8.60
N GLU A 274 3.25 23.04 -8.85
CA GLU A 274 3.78 23.49 -10.15
C GLU A 274 4.97 22.59 -10.53
N GLY A 275 4.75 21.60 -11.41
CA GLY A 275 5.80 20.73 -11.96
C GLY A 275 5.53 19.22 -11.97
N GLN A 276 4.37 18.72 -11.53
CA GLN A 276 3.99 17.32 -11.80
C GLN A 276 3.34 17.21 -13.19
N GLU A 277 4.15 16.91 -14.22
CA GLU A 277 3.67 16.48 -15.53
C GLU A 277 2.63 15.35 -15.35
N GLU A 278 1.51 15.38 -16.09
CA GLU A 278 0.52 14.30 -16.12
C GLU A 278 1.24 12.95 -16.30
N GLU A 279 1.26 12.12 -15.25
CA GLU A 279 1.94 10.83 -15.31
C GLU A 279 1.09 9.88 -16.16
N THR A 280 1.44 9.79 -17.45
CA THR A 280 0.91 8.77 -18.37
C THR A 280 1.41 7.38 -17.98
N PRO A 281 0.64 6.31 -18.23
CA PRO A 281 1.09 4.94 -17.98
C PRO A 281 2.38 4.68 -18.76
N VAL A 282 3.43 4.28 -18.05
CA VAL A 282 4.77 4.03 -18.61
C VAL A 282 4.80 2.67 -19.30
N ILE A 283 3.95 1.74 -18.84
CA ILE A 283 3.90 0.34 -19.29
C ILE A 283 2.50 0.03 -19.81
N GLY A 284 2.42 -0.69 -20.94
CA GLY A 284 1.14 -1.16 -21.48
C GLY A 284 0.52 -2.28 -20.65
N PHE A 285 -0.81 -2.38 -20.65
CA PHE A 285 -1.59 -3.33 -19.84
C PHE A 285 -1.04 -4.77 -19.82
N TRP A 286 -0.84 -5.39 -20.99
CA TRP A 286 -0.37 -6.78 -21.09
C TRP A 286 1.05 -6.97 -20.57
N SER A 287 1.92 -5.97 -20.77
CA SER A 287 3.28 -5.99 -20.22
C SER A 287 3.22 -5.90 -18.69
N GLY A 288 2.43 -4.95 -18.16
CA GLY A 288 2.22 -4.79 -16.73
C GLY A 288 1.69 -6.05 -16.07
N PHE A 289 0.69 -6.70 -16.68
CA PHE A 289 0.11 -7.94 -16.18
C PHE A 289 1.10 -9.11 -16.16
N VAL A 290 1.87 -9.32 -17.24
CA VAL A 290 2.90 -10.38 -17.28
C VAL A 290 3.98 -10.14 -16.24
N TRP A 291 4.43 -8.91 -16.08
CA TRP A 291 5.39 -8.54 -15.04
C TRP A 291 4.82 -8.73 -13.63
N LEU A 292 3.56 -8.38 -13.40
CA LEU A 292 2.89 -8.55 -12.11
C LEU A 292 2.88 -10.03 -11.71
N VAL A 293 2.46 -10.91 -12.62
CA VAL A 293 2.44 -12.36 -12.40
C VAL A 293 3.86 -12.89 -12.16
N GLY A 294 4.83 -12.48 -12.98
CA GLY A 294 6.23 -12.87 -12.83
C GLY A 294 6.82 -12.49 -11.46
N MET A 295 6.63 -11.24 -11.02
CA MET A 295 7.12 -10.78 -9.71
C MET A 295 6.41 -11.51 -8.57
N THR A 296 5.11 -11.76 -8.71
CA THR A 296 4.33 -12.50 -7.70
C THR A 296 4.86 -13.93 -7.52
N ILE A 297 5.24 -14.61 -8.61
CA ILE A 297 5.86 -15.95 -8.54
C ILE A 297 7.21 -15.91 -7.82
N VAL A 298 8.04 -14.90 -8.10
CA VAL A 298 9.34 -14.74 -7.41
C VAL A 298 9.14 -14.44 -5.92
N ILE A 299 8.17 -13.59 -5.57
CA ILE A 299 7.78 -13.33 -4.18
C ILE A 299 7.33 -14.61 -3.49
N ALA A 300 6.50 -15.43 -4.14
CA ALA A 300 6.07 -16.71 -3.59
C ALA A 300 7.26 -17.63 -3.28
N LEU A 301 8.19 -17.77 -4.21
CA LEU A 301 9.40 -18.59 -4.04
C LEU A 301 10.27 -18.08 -2.87
N LEU A 302 10.52 -16.76 -2.80
CA LEU A 302 11.29 -16.16 -1.70
C LEU A 302 10.55 -16.21 -0.36
N SER A 303 9.21 -16.11 -0.36
CA SER A 303 8.40 -16.23 0.85
C SER A 303 8.48 -17.63 1.44
N GLU A 304 8.49 -18.68 0.59
CA GLU A 304 8.75 -20.05 1.03
C GLU A 304 10.11 -20.15 1.73
N TYR A 305 11.16 -19.55 1.17
CA TYR A 305 12.50 -19.53 1.76
C TYR A 305 12.52 -18.82 3.12
N VAL A 306 11.90 -17.63 3.21
CA VAL A 306 11.77 -16.88 4.47
C VAL A 306 11.10 -17.72 5.55
N VAL A 307 9.95 -18.32 5.24
CA VAL A 307 9.20 -19.13 6.21
C VAL A 307 9.98 -20.39 6.60
N ALA A 308 10.62 -21.07 5.65
CA ALA A 308 11.38 -22.28 5.90
C ALA A 308 12.62 -22.04 6.78
N THR A 309 13.24 -20.86 6.67
CA THR A 309 14.52 -20.55 7.34
C THR A 309 14.39 -19.66 8.58
N ILE A 310 13.19 -19.19 8.91
CA ILE A 310 12.94 -18.25 10.03
C ILE A 310 13.40 -18.78 11.39
N GLU A 311 13.23 -20.08 11.67
CA GLU A 311 13.64 -20.70 12.94
C GLU A 311 15.16 -20.82 13.05
N ASP A 312 15.82 -21.16 11.95
CA ASP A 312 17.29 -21.23 11.90
C ASP A 312 17.91 -19.83 12.06
N ALA A 313 17.31 -18.82 11.42
CA ALA A 313 17.70 -17.43 11.59
C ALA A 313 17.49 -16.95 13.04
N SER A 314 16.33 -17.27 13.64
CA SER A 314 16.01 -16.99 15.04
C SER A 314 17.10 -17.55 15.97
N ASN A 315 17.43 -18.83 15.83
CA ASN A 315 18.45 -19.49 16.66
C ASN A 315 19.85 -18.91 16.45
N SER A 316 20.23 -18.62 15.20
CA SER A 316 21.55 -18.09 14.88
C SER A 316 21.75 -16.64 15.28
N TRP A 317 20.70 -15.80 15.21
CA TRP A 317 20.78 -14.38 15.52
C TRP A 317 20.44 -14.07 16.98
N GLY A 318 19.95 -15.06 17.74
CA GLY A 318 19.53 -14.87 19.12
C GLY A 318 18.26 -14.00 19.26
N LEU A 319 17.48 -13.88 18.18
CA LEU A 319 16.22 -13.13 18.14
C LEU A 319 15.06 -14.12 18.16
N SER A 320 13.98 -13.83 18.88
CA SER A 320 12.81 -14.71 18.88
C SER A 320 12.10 -14.68 17.52
N VAL A 321 11.50 -15.81 17.12
CA VAL A 321 10.63 -15.88 15.93
C VAL A 321 9.52 -14.82 15.99
N SER A 322 8.98 -14.55 17.18
CA SER A 322 8.00 -13.48 17.39
C SER A 322 8.57 -12.10 17.09
N PHE A 323 9.79 -11.77 17.53
CA PHE A 323 10.42 -10.49 17.23
C PHE A 323 10.67 -10.32 15.74
N ILE A 324 11.22 -11.36 15.09
CA ILE A 324 11.43 -11.36 13.64
C ILE A 324 10.11 -11.15 12.90
N SER A 325 9.05 -11.83 13.33
CA SER A 325 7.74 -11.75 12.69
C SER A 325 7.04 -10.41 12.91
N ILE A 326 7.11 -9.83 14.11
CA ILE A 326 6.46 -8.54 14.45
C ILE A 326 7.21 -7.35 13.82
N ILE A 327 8.55 -7.40 13.80
CA ILE A 327 9.37 -6.23 13.43
C ILE A 327 9.93 -6.35 12.02
N LEU A 328 10.60 -7.45 11.67
CA LEU A 328 11.35 -7.53 10.42
C LEU A 328 10.44 -7.79 9.22
N LEU A 329 9.50 -8.74 9.31
CA LEU A 329 8.63 -9.10 8.18
C LEU A 329 7.80 -7.92 7.66
N PRO A 330 7.14 -7.10 8.51
CA PRO A 330 6.31 -6.01 8.02
C PRO A 330 7.10 -4.86 7.40
N ILE A 331 8.32 -4.60 7.89
CA ILE A 331 9.22 -3.62 7.28
C ILE A 331 9.54 -4.02 5.84
N VAL A 332 9.77 -5.31 5.60
CA VAL A 332 10.08 -5.84 4.26
C VAL A 332 8.83 -5.84 3.37
N GLY A 333 7.70 -6.30 3.89
CA GLY A 333 6.44 -6.40 3.16
C GLY A 333 5.92 -5.04 2.66
N ASN A 334 6.09 -3.99 3.47
CA ASN A 334 5.55 -2.66 3.21
C ASN A 334 6.64 -1.60 2.95
N ALA A 335 7.88 -1.99 2.65
CA ALA A 335 9.02 -1.07 2.49
C ALA A 335 8.73 0.10 1.52
N ALA A 336 8.01 -0.19 0.43
CA ALA A 336 7.58 0.78 -0.56
C ALA A 336 6.61 1.82 0.02
N GLU A 337 5.57 1.33 0.69
CA GLU A 337 4.55 2.16 1.33
C GLU A 337 5.17 3.06 2.40
N HIS A 338 6.12 2.52 3.16
CA HIS A 338 6.83 3.24 4.22
C HIS A 338 7.63 4.40 3.65
N ALA A 339 8.47 4.12 2.65
CA ALA A 339 9.33 5.15 2.08
C ALA A 339 8.52 6.21 1.34
N GLY A 340 7.45 5.83 0.64
CA GLY A 340 6.56 6.78 -0.03
C GLY A 340 5.80 7.67 0.96
N ALA A 341 5.24 7.11 2.04
CA ALA A 341 4.57 7.88 3.08
C ALA A 341 5.49 8.95 3.69
N ILE A 342 6.74 8.60 4.00
CA ILE A 342 7.75 9.54 4.52
C ILE A 342 8.05 10.64 3.50
N ILE A 343 8.24 10.28 2.22
CA ILE A 343 8.52 11.25 1.15
C ILE A 343 7.36 12.24 0.98
N PHE A 344 6.11 11.77 1.02
CA PHE A 344 4.94 12.66 0.91
C PHE A 344 4.76 13.55 2.12
N ALA A 345 5.00 13.03 3.33
CA ALA A 345 4.96 13.85 4.53
C ALA A 345 6.03 14.96 4.51
N PHE A 346 7.24 14.67 4.02
CA PHE A 346 8.28 15.68 3.78
C PHE A 346 7.89 16.74 2.75
N LYS A 347 7.03 16.39 1.78
CA LYS A 347 6.52 17.30 0.75
C LYS A 347 5.26 18.06 1.17
N ASP A 348 4.95 18.08 2.46
CA ASP A 348 3.75 18.71 3.01
C ASP A 348 2.42 18.10 2.51
N LYS A 349 2.45 16.86 2.02
CA LYS A 349 1.26 16.11 1.59
C LYS A 349 0.89 15.06 2.64
N LEU A 350 0.54 15.53 3.83
CA LEU A 350 0.29 14.67 5.00
C LEU A 350 -0.94 13.77 4.82
N ASP A 351 -1.94 14.20 4.06
CA ASP A 351 -3.11 13.40 3.69
C ASP A 351 -2.76 12.08 3.00
N ILE A 352 -1.81 12.13 2.06
CA ILE A 352 -1.34 10.94 1.35
C ILE A 352 -0.65 9.99 2.34
N SER A 353 0.20 10.53 3.21
CA SER A 353 0.90 9.72 4.22
C SER A 353 -0.08 9.03 5.19
N LEU A 354 -1.09 9.75 5.68
CA LEU A 354 -2.14 9.20 6.53
C LEU A 354 -2.97 8.15 5.78
N GLY A 355 -3.34 8.43 4.53
CA GLY A 355 -4.11 7.53 3.69
C GLY A 355 -3.40 6.19 3.45
N VAL A 356 -2.09 6.21 3.19
CA VAL A 356 -1.27 5.00 3.05
C VAL A 356 -1.24 4.22 4.36
N ALA A 357 -0.79 4.84 5.46
CA ALA A 357 -0.60 4.16 6.74
C ALA A 357 -1.92 3.63 7.34
N LEU A 358 -2.96 4.46 7.40
CA LEU A 358 -4.25 4.09 7.97
C LEU A 358 -5.01 3.14 7.04
N GLY A 359 -4.98 3.37 5.72
CA GLY A 359 -5.65 2.51 4.75
C GLY A 359 -5.07 1.09 4.72
N SER A 360 -3.73 0.97 4.71
CA SER A 360 -3.04 -0.33 4.79
C SER A 360 -3.41 -1.07 6.09
N SER A 361 -3.36 -0.36 7.22
CA SER A 361 -3.75 -0.91 8.52
C SER A 361 -5.21 -1.37 8.56
N CYS A 362 -6.15 -0.58 8.00
CA CYS A 362 -7.56 -0.94 7.90
C CYS A 362 -7.75 -2.23 7.13
N GLN A 363 -7.08 -2.37 5.99
CA GLN A 363 -7.15 -3.56 5.17
C GLN A 363 -6.63 -4.79 5.92
N ILE A 364 -5.46 -4.68 6.53
CA ILE A 364 -4.88 -5.82 7.26
C ILE A 364 -5.77 -6.21 8.43
N SER A 365 -6.25 -5.23 9.20
CA SER A 365 -7.11 -5.49 10.36
C SER A 365 -8.48 -6.05 9.98
N MET A 366 -9.16 -5.46 9.00
CA MET A 366 -10.58 -5.77 8.72
C MET A 366 -10.75 -6.91 7.72
N PHE A 367 -9.83 -7.05 6.75
CA PHE A 367 -9.90 -8.09 5.74
C PHE A 367 -8.96 -9.25 6.06
N VAL A 368 -7.67 -8.98 6.24
CA VAL A 368 -6.66 -10.03 6.32
C VAL A 368 -6.81 -10.82 7.61
N VAL A 369 -6.75 -10.17 8.78
CA VAL A 369 -6.90 -10.84 10.09
C VAL A 369 -8.24 -11.57 10.19
N SER A 370 -9.34 -10.95 9.76
CA SER A 370 -10.68 -11.57 9.77
C SER A 370 -10.75 -12.84 8.91
N SER A 371 -10.12 -12.81 7.73
CA SER A 371 -10.07 -13.97 6.83
C SER A 371 -9.22 -15.09 7.44
N TYR A 372 -8.09 -14.75 8.05
CA TYR A 372 -7.20 -15.72 8.70
C TYR A 372 -7.79 -16.32 9.96
N ASN A 373 -8.50 -15.57 10.80
CA ASN A 373 -9.17 -16.15 11.97
C ASN A 373 -10.15 -17.24 11.55
N ASN A 374 -10.90 -17.03 10.47
CA ASN A 374 -11.77 -18.07 9.91
C ASN A 374 -10.97 -19.26 9.33
N LEU A 375 -9.82 -19.02 8.69
CA LEU A 375 -8.99 -20.08 8.09
C LEU A 375 -8.23 -20.92 9.13
N ILE A 376 -7.60 -20.27 10.11
CA ILE A 376 -6.86 -20.93 11.19
C ILE A 376 -7.81 -21.82 11.98
N ASP A 377 -9.04 -21.34 12.24
CA ASP A 377 -10.08 -22.12 12.92
C ASP A 377 -10.59 -23.32 12.09
N LEU A 378 -10.43 -23.31 10.77
CA LEU A 378 -10.74 -24.45 9.89
C LEU A 378 -9.59 -25.47 9.84
N TRP A 379 -8.36 -25.02 10.07
CA TRP A 379 -7.14 -25.85 10.04
C TRP A 379 -6.72 -26.39 11.42
N SER A 380 -7.27 -25.84 12.50
CA SER A 380 -7.01 -26.31 13.87
C SER A 380 -7.86 -27.53 14.30
N TRP A 381 -8.49 -28.23 13.35
CA TRP A 381 -9.28 -29.44 13.59
C TRP A 381 -8.83 -30.61 12.72
#